data_AF-A0A3N0XND5-F1
#
_entry.id   AF-A0A3N0XND5-F1
#
_cell.length_a   1.000
_cell.length_b   1.000
_cell.length_c   1.000
_cell.angle_alpha   90.00
_cell.angle_beta   90.00
_cell.angle_gamma   90.00
#
_symmetry.space_group_name_H-M   'P 1'
#
loop_
_entity.id
_entity.type
_entity.pdbx_description
1 polymer ?
#
loop_
_entity_poly.entity_id
_entity_poly.type
_entity_poly.pdbx_seq_one_letter_code
_entity_poly.pdbx_strand_id
1 'polypeptide(L)'
;MIKGKVENIKDKIDGNELDLSLSNLTEVPVKELAALPKATFLDLSCNNLTTLTPEFCSLTHLIKIDLSKNQLICLPEEIGQLINLQHLDLYNNKLKQLPIGFSQLKSLKWLDLKDNPLESTLAKAAGDCLDEKQCKQCASRVLQHMKVLQEEAEKERERRLLKERGKKTVSESVPKAKRSICSLFFSLLLKLLLLLIVGVSSTLAVCQLTELRKEAFCVPLNAQFEETVRWAQSLEVVQQVIQKMSDLRT
;
A
#
# COMPACT_ATOMS: atom_id res chain seq x y z
N MET A 1 31.29 15.88 -1.68
CA MET A 1 30.83 14.47 -1.55
C MET A 1 31.74 13.63 -2.43
N ILE A 2 32.69 12.93 -1.82
CA ILE A 2 33.61 12.05 -2.55
C ILE A 2 32.80 10.80 -2.88
N LYS A 3 32.31 10.69 -4.12
CA LYS A 3 31.96 9.38 -4.67
C LYS A 3 33.27 8.59 -4.65
N GLY A 4 33.37 7.60 -3.76
CA GLY A 4 34.50 6.68 -3.73
C GLY A 4 34.63 6.10 -5.13
N LYS A 5 35.62 6.57 -5.88
CA LYS A 5 35.90 6.09 -7.23
C LYS A 5 36.47 4.69 -7.00
N VAL A 6 35.64 3.68 -7.21
CA VAL A 6 36.07 2.28 -7.13
C VAL A 6 37.13 2.10 -8.22
N GLU A 7 38.41 2.18 -7.82
CA GLU A 7 39.54 1.77 -8.64
C GLU A 7 39.36 0.30 -9.03
N ASN A 8 39.92 -0.06 -10.19
CA ASN A 8 39.72 -1.33 -10.91
C ASN A 8 39.63 -2.56 -9.99
N ILE A 9 38.42 -2.99 -9.61
CA ILE A 9 38.20 -4.13 -8.69
C ILE A 9 38.77 -5.45 -9.22
N LYS A 10 39.10 -5.51 -10.51
CA LYS A 10 39.72 -6.68 -11.14
C LYS A 10 41.08 -7.01 -10.54
N ASP A 11 41.79 -6.01 -10.02
CA ASP A 11 43.13 -6.19 -9.48
C ASP A 11 43.10 -6.67 -8.02
N LYS A 12 41.91 -6.72 -7.40
CA LYS A 12 41.66 -7.17 -6.02
C LYS A 12 41.15 -8.61 -5.94
N ILE A 13 41.14 -9.35 -7.06
CA ILE A 13 40.73 -10.74 -7.10
C ILE A 13 41.92 -11.66 -6.86
N ASP A 14 41.81 -12.57 -5.90
CA ASP A 14 42.74 -13.68 -5.69
C ASP A 14 41.98 -15.00 -5.84
N GLY A 15 42.28 -15.76 -6.89
CA GLY A 15 41.55 -16.96 -7.25
C GLY A 15 40.06 -16.70 -7.51
N ASN A 16 39.21 -17.08 -6.55
CA ASN A 16 37.76 -16.90 -6.58
C ASN A 16 37.25 -15.90 -5.53
N GLU A 17 38.16 -15.26 -4.80
CA GLU A 17 37.89 -14.31 -3.72
C GLU A 17 38.15 -12.90 -4.20
N LEU A 18 37.21 -12.00 -3.92
CA LEU A 18 37.33 -10.58 -4.19
C LEU A 18 37.24 -9.83 -2.87
N ASP A 19 38.37 -9.25 -2.47
CA ASP A 19 38.50 -8.49 -1.23
C ASP A 19 38.20 -7.00 -1.49
N LEU A 20 37.06 -6.53 -0.99
CA LEU A 20 36.66 -5.13 -0.96
C LEU A 20 36.51 -4.64 0.49
N SER A 21 37.14 -5.32 1.45
CA SER A 21 37.18 -4.89 2.84
C SER A 21 37.88 -3.54 2.99
N LEU A 22 37.57 -2.81 4.06
CA LEU A 22 38.24 -1.55 4.44
C LEU A 22 38.33 -0.50 3.32
N SER A 23 37.38 -0.52 2.37
CA SER A 23 37.41 0.32 1.16
C SER A 23 36.55 1.58 1.29
N ASN A 24 36.06 1.88 2.50
CA ASN A 24 35.17 3.01 2.80
C ASN A 24 33.94 3.08 1.90
N LEU A 25 33.44 1.93 1.45
CA LEU A 25 32.29 1.84 0.54
C LEU A 25 31.02 2.27 1.27
N THR A 26 30.26 3.17 0.64
CA THR A 26 28.89 3.52 1.07
C THR A 26 27.83 2.80 0.24
N GLU A 27 28.21 2.26 -0.91
CA GLU A 27 27.37 1.48 -1.81
C GLU A 27 28.18 0.32 -2.42
N VAL A 28 27.51 -0.78 -2.75
CA VAL A 28 28.15 -1.94 -3.38
C VAL A 28 28.22 -1.71 -4.90
N PRO A 29 29.39 -1.90 -5.55
CA PRO A 29 29.53 -1.76 -7.01
C PRO A 29 28.97 -2.99 -7.75
N VAL A 30 27.64 -3.17 -7.72
CA VAL A 30 26.94 -4.37 -8.22
C VAL A 30 27.22 -4.61 -9.71
N LYS A 31 27.33 -3.56 -10.52
CA LYS A 31 27.57 -3.69 -11.97
C LYS A 31 28.94 -4.29 -12.26
N GLU A 32 29.95 -3.83 -11.52
CA GLU A 32 31.32 -4.28 -11.64
C GLU A 32 31.45 -5.71 -11.12
N LEU A 33 30.80 -6.03 -9.99
CA LEU A 33 30.75 -7.40 -9.44
C LEU A 33 30.06 -8.38 -10.41
N ALA A 34 28.96 -7.98 -11.04
CA ALA A 34 28.26 -8.81 -12.01
C ALA A 34 29.12 -9.16 -13.24
N ALA A 35 30.11 -8.31 -13.57
CA ALA A 35 31.07 -8.55 -14.63
C ALA A 35 32.21 -9.51 -14.24
N LEU A 36 32.23 -10.01 -13.00
CA LEU A 36 33.25 -10.91 -12.44
C LEU A 36 32.66 -12.24 -11.95
N PRO A 37 32.07 -13.07 -12.83
CA PRO A 37 31.42 -14.31 -12.43
C PRO A 37 32.35 -15.36 -11.79
N LYS A 38 33.67 -15.17 -11.86
CA LYS A 38 34.67 -16.01 -11.18
C LYS A 38 34.80 -15.70 -9.69
N ALA A 39 34.47 -14.47 -9.27
CA ALA A 39 34.47 -14.06 -7.87
C ALA A 39 33.25 -14.66 -7.18
N THR A 40 33.45 -15.74 -6.43
CA THR A 40 32.37 -16.45 -5.73
C THR A 40 32.41 -16.17 -4.23
N PHE A 41 33.55 -15.72 -3.70
CA PHE A 41 33.70 -15.21 -2.34
C PHE A 41 33.88 -13.70 -2.41
N LEU A 42 33.08 -12.97 -1.66
CA LEU A 42 33.08 -11.52 -1.65
C LEU A 42 33.22 -11.02 -0.21
N ASP A 43 34.33 -10.35 0.07
CA ASP A 43 34.54 -9.67 1.35
C ASP A 43 34.18 -8.18 1.20
N LEU A 44 33.13 -7.75 1.90
CA LEU A 44 32.69 -6.37 2.02
C LEU A 44 32.76 -5.89 3.48
N SER A 45 33.52 -6.59 4.32
CA SER A 45 33.66 -6.29 5.74
C SER A 45 34.30 -4.93 5.99
N CYS A 46 34.02 -4.35 7.15
CA CYS A 46 34.63 -3.09 7.59
C CYS A 46 34.44 -1.91 6.60
N ASN A 47 33.25 -1.79 6.02
CA ASN A 47 32.85 -0.66 5.16
C ASN A 47 31.78 0.22 5.85
N ASN A 48 31.21 1.16 5.11
CA ASN A 48 30.22 2.12 5.60
C ASN A 48 28.83 1.83 4.99
N LEU A 49 28.54 0.56 4.67
CA LEU A 49 27.27 0.16 4.05
C LEU A 49 26.13 0.25 5.06
N THR A 50 25.09 1.00 4.72
CA THR A 50 23.87 1.15 5.55
C THR A 50 22.69 0.33 5.03
N THR A 51 22.72 0.00 3.74
CA THR A 51 21.73 -0.81 3.03
C THR A 51 22.40 -1.58 1.90
N LEU A 52 21.76 -2.65 1.43
CA LEU A 52 22.05 -3.28 0.14
C LEU A 52 20.89 -2.98 -0.79
N THR A 53 21.17 -2.68 -2.07
CA THR A 53 20.11 -2.46 -3.06
C THR A 53 19.55 -3.81 -3.54
N PRO A 54 18.31 -3.88 -4.04
CA PRO A 54 17.74 -5.13 -4.58
C PRO A 54 18.60 -5.75 -5.69
N GLU A 55 19.31 -4.94 -6.48
CA GLU A 55 20.20 -5.43 -7.55
C GLU A 55 21.36 -6.27 -7.01
N PHE A 56 21.77 -6.08 -5.75
CA PHE A 56 22.78 -6.94 -5.11
C PHE A 56 22.38 -8.42 -5.16
N CYS A 57 21.08 -8.70 -5.05
CA CYS A 57 20.53 -10.05 -5.08
C CYS A 57 20.58 -10.72 -6.46
N SER A 58 20.94 -9.96 -7.51
CA SER A 58 21.22 -10.52 -8.85
C SER A 58 22.56 -11.25 -8.95
N LEU A 59 23.47 -11.08 -7.97
CA LEU A 59 24.78 -11.72 -7.91
C LEU A 59 24.68 -13.20 -7.47
N THR A 60 23.85 -13.97 -8.17
CA THR A 60 23.48 -15.35 -7.81
C THR A 60 24.63 -16.36 -7.88
N HIS A 61 25.79 -15.96 -8.44
CA HIS A 61 27.00 -16.76 -8.48
C HIS A 61 27.77 -16.77 -7.15
N LEU A 62 27.45 -15.87 -6.21
CA LEU A 62 28.12 -15.78 -4.91
C LEU A 62 27.79 -16.98 -4.02
N ILE A 63 28.83 -17.51 -3.37
CA ILE A 63 28.79 -18.66 -2.46
C ILE A 63 29.10 -18.23 -1.02
N LYS A 64 30.00 -17.26 -0.85
CA LYS A 64 30.33 -16.69 0.46
C LYS A 64 30.31 -15.17 0.39
N ILE A 65 29.69 -14.55 1.38
CA ILE A 65 29.63 -13.10 1.50
C ILE A 65 29.97 -12.74 2.95
N ASP A 66 30.96 -11.89 3.13
CA ASP A 66 31.24 -11.23 4.42
C ASP A 66 30.76 -9.77 4.36
N LEU A 67 29.79 -9.43 5.20
CA LEU A 67 29.25 -8.08 5.38
C LEU A 67 29.45 -7.60 6.82
N SER A 68 30.35 -8.23 7.56
CA SER A 68 30.61 -7.93 8.96
C SER A 68 31.12 -6.50 9.16
N LYS A 69 30.87 -5.94 10.34
CA LYS A 69 31.35 -4.60 10.75
C LYS A 69 30.94 -3.50 9.76
N ASN A 70 29.70 -3.55 9.30
CA ASN A 70 29.05 -2.49 8.53
C ASN A 70 27.97 -1.79 9.39
N GLN A 71 27.09 -1.02 8.76
CA GLN A 71 26.00 -0.30 9.41
C GLN A 71 24.64 -0.72 8.85
N LEU A 72 24.51 -1.95 8.35
CA LEU A 72 23.30 -2.44 7.70
C LEU A 72 22.11 -2.43 8.67
N ILE A 73 21.04 -1.73 8.30
CA ILE A 73 19.82 -1.60 9.10
C ILE A 73 18.78 -2.66 8.71
N CYS A 74 18.78 -3.05 7.42
CA CYS A 74 17.96 -4.11 6.87
C CYS A 74 18.67 -4.80 5.70
N LEU A 75 18.14 -5.95 5.29
CA LEU A 75 18.49 -6.62 4.03
C LEU A 75 17.31 -6.50 3.04
N PRO A 76 17.58 -6.50 1.73
CA PRO A 76 16.54 -6.48 0.70
C PRO A 76 15.64 -7.73 0.77
N GLU A 77 14.36 -7.59 0.45
CA GLU A 77 13.41 -8.73 0.42
C GLU A 77 13.84 -9.82 -0.58
N GLU A 78 14.59 -9.42 -1.61
CA GLU A 78 15.13 -10.26 -2.66
C GLU A 78 16.35 -11.09 -2.22
N ILE A 79 16.84 -10.97 -0.98
CA ILE A 79 18.05 -11.70 -0.52
C ILE A 79 17.96 -13.21 -0.77
N GLY A 80 16.75 -13.76 -0.74
CA GLY A 80 16.44 -15.15 -1.06
C GLY A 80 16.83 -15.60 -2.49
N GLN A 81 17.07 -14.68 -3.42
CA GLN A 81 17.52 -14.97 -4.79
C GLN A 81 18.96 -15.48 -4.85
N LEU A 82 19.77 -15.27 -3.81
CA LEU A 82 21.14 -15.79 -3.71
C LEU A 82 21.14 -17.30 -3.41
N ILE A 83 20.57 -18.10 -4.31
CA ILE A 83 20.30 -19.53 -4.14
C ILE A 83 21.55 -20.39 -3.90
N ASN A 84 22.72 -19.91 -4.30
CA ASN A 84 24.01 -20.59 -4.14
C ASN A 84 24.76 -20.19 -2.86
N LEU A 85 24.25 -19.21 -2.12
CA LEU A 85 24.90 -18.69 -0.93
C LEU A 85 24.96 -19.76 0.17
N GLN A 86 26.16 -20.05 0.66
CA GLN A 86 26.43 -21.06 1.69
C GLN A 86 26.95 -20.44 2.99
N HIS A 87 27.60 -19.28 2.91
CA HIS A 87 28.16 -18.59 4.05
C HIS A 87 27.80 -17.10 3.98
N LEU A 88 27.21 -16.59 5.05
CA LEU A 88 26.84 -15.19 5.16
C LEU A 88 27.25 -14.67 6.55
N ASP A 89 28.20 -13.74 6.59
CA ASP A 89 28.58 -13.04 7.81
C ASP A 89 27.91 -11.67 7.87
N LEU A 90 27.12 -11.42 8.92
CA LEU A 90 26.45 -10.16 9.21
C LEU A 90 26.83 -9.63 10.59
N TYR A 91 27.90 -10.16 11.19
CA TYR A 91 28.42 -9.77 12.50
C TYR A 91 28.56 -8.24 12.62
N ASN A 92 28.15 -7.68 13.75
CA ASN A 92 28.30 -6.27 14.08
C ASN A 92 27.71 -5.32 13.00
N ASN A 93 26.40 -5.42 12.81
CA ASN A 93 25.60 -4.51 12.00
C ASN A 93 24.52 -3.83 12.88
N LYS A 94 23.45 -3.31 12.26
CA LYS A 94 22.31 -2.67 12.96
C LYS A 94 20.97 -3.34 12.62
N LEU A 95 21.01 -4.63 12.26
CA LEU A 95 19.85 -5.41 11.88
C LEU A 95 18.95 -5.64 13.11
N LYS A 96 17.64 -5.42 12.93
CA LYS A 96 16.62 -5.76 13.92
C LYS A 96 15.84 -7.02 13.55
N GLN A 97 15.62 -7.18 12.24
CA GLN A 97 14.85 -8.27 11.64
C GLN A 97 15.55 -8.71 10.34
N LEU A 98 15.14 -9.86 9.83
CA LEU A 98 15.48 -10.32 8.48
C LEU A 98 14.22 -10.32 7.61
N PRO A 99 14.35 -10.06 6.29
CA PRO A 99 13.22 -10.08 5.37
C PRO A 99 12.62 -11.48 5.24
N ILE A 100 11.34 -11.58 4.90
CA ILE A 100 10.64 -12.88 4.76
C ILE A 100 11.35 -13.75 3.70
N GLY A 101 11.89 -13.14 2.65
CA GLY A 101 12.67 -13.83 1.62
C GLY A 101 13.92 -14.57 2.12
N PHE A 102 14.39 -14.31 3.34
CA PHE A 102 15.57 -14.97 3.91
C PHE A 102 15.39 -16.51 4.03
N SER A 103 14.16 -16.99 4.22
CA SER A 103 13.83 -18.43 4.24
C SER A 103 14.17 -19.16 2.94
N GLN A 104 14.34 -18.43 1.83
CA GLN A 104 14.59 -19.01 0.51
C GLN A 104 16.08 -19.31 0.26
N LEU A 105 16.97 -18.92 1.17
CA LEU A 105 18.41 -19.24 1.14
C LEU A 105 18.66 -20.72 1.48
N LYS A 106 18.18 -21.63 0.63
CA LYS A 106 18.16 -23.09 0.86
C LYS A 106 19.55 -23.72 1.01
N SER A 107 20.57 -23.07 0.44
CA SER A 107 21.95 -23.55 0.47
C SER A 107 22.76 -23.00 1.65
N LEU A 108 22.19 -22.08 2.44
CA LEU A 108 22.91 -21.40 3.51
C LEU A 108 23.23 -22.38 4.65
N LYS A 109 24.52 -22.52 4.95
CA LYS A 109 25.05 -23.46 5.92
C LYS A 109 25.71 -22.78 7.11
N TRP A 110 26.15 -21.53 6.96
CA TRP A 110 26.84 -20.78 8.01
C TRP A 110 26.30 -19.36 8.03
N LEU A 111 25.98 -18.88 9.24
CA LEU A 111 25.43 -17.56 9.46
C LEU A 111 25.91 -17.02 10.80
N ASP A 112 26.43 -15.79 10.78
CA ASP A 112 26.62 -15.00 12.00
C ASP A 112 25.76 -13.74 11.96
N LEU A 113 25.07 -13.49 13.06
CA LEU A 113 24.23 -12.32 13.31
C LEU A 113 24.59 -11.63 14.64
N LYS A 114 25.69 -12.03 15.29
CA LYS A 114 26.14 -11.44 16.55
C LYS A 114 26.35 -9.95 16.44
N ASP A 115 26.25 -9.27 17.58
CA ASP A 115 26.36 -7.82 17.69
C ASP A 115 25.40 -7.03 16.78
N ASN A 116 24.21 -7.58 16.54
CA ASN A 116 23.07 -6.86 15.97
C ASN A 116 21.97 -6.66 17.02
N PRO A 117 21.23 -5.53 16.98
CA PRO A 117 20.09 -5.26 17.86
C PRO A 117 18.84 -6.05 17.44
N LEU A 118 18.98 -7.37 17.27
CA LEU A 118 17.91 -8.27 16.81
C LEU A 118 16.72 -8.26 17.77
N GLU A 119 15.51 -8.36 17.21
CA GLU A 119 14.32 -8.59 18.00
C GLU A 119 14.38 -9.93 18.75
N SER A 120 13.73 -10.00 19.91
CA SER A 120 13.87 -11.11 20.87
C SER A 120 13.63 -12.50 20.25
N THR A 121 12.65 -12.63 19.36
CA THR A 121 12.31 -13.90 18.70
C THR A 121 13.43 -14.37 17.77
N LEU A 122 13.93 -13.47 16.94
CA LEU A 122 15.03 -13.76 16.02
C LEU A 122 16.35 -13.97 16.77
N ALA A 123 16.63 -13.17 17.79
CA ALA A 123 17.81 -13.32 18.64
C ALA A 123 17.88 -14.71 19.30
N LYS A 124 16.73 -15.21 19.80
CA LYS A 124 16.62 -16.57 20.36
C LYS A 124 16.86 -17.65 19.31
N ALA A 125 16.35 -17.47 18.09
CA ALA A 125 16.57 -18.41 16.99
C ALA A 125 18.04 -18.43 16.55
N ALA A 126 18.66 -17.26 16.41
CA ALA A 126 20.08 -17.13 16.04
C ALA A 126 20.99 -17.80 17.09
N GLY A 127 20.83 -17.45 18.37
CA GLY A 127 21.65 -17.98 19.45
C GLY A 127 23.09 -17.49 19.42
N ASP A 128 24.03 -18.34 19.87
CA ASP A 128 25.47 -18.06 19.82
C ASP A 128 26.10 -18.53 18.50
N CYS A 129 27.25 -17.93 18.16
CA CYS A 129 28.10 -18.26 17.01
C CYS A 129 29.56 -18.00 17.40
N LEU A 130 30.03 -18.71 18.44
CA LEU A 130 31.42 -18.60 18.94
C LEU A 130 32.38 -19.57 18.23
N ASP A 131 31.82 -20.57 17.54
CA ASP A 131 32.56 -21.59 16.80
C ASP A 131 31.78 -22.01 15.54
N GLU A 132 32.46 -22.68 14.62
CA GLU A 132 31.89 -23.09 13.33
C GLU A 132 30.60 -23.92 13.48
N LYS A 133 30.52 -24.78 14.50
CA LYS A 133 29.35 -25.63 14.74
C LYS A 133 28.16 -24.78 15.17
N GLN A 134 28.37 -23.82 16.07
CA GLN A 134 27.33 -22.90 16.53
C GLN A 134 26.78 -22.04 15.39
N CYS A 135 27.66 -21.51 14.53
CA CYS A 135 27.25 -20.71 13.38
C CYS A 135 26.48 -21.52 12.32
N LYS A 136 26.83 -22.81 12.15
CA LYS A 136 26.04 -23.73 11.32
C LYS A 136 24.64 -23.99 11.88
N GLN A 137 24.54 -24.11 13.20
CA GLN A 137 23.25 -24.23 13.87
C GLN A 137 22.44 -22.94 13.80
N CYS A 138 23.09 -21.77 13.93
CA CYS A 138 22.47 -20.46 13.75
C CYS A 138 21.77 -20.39 12.39
N ALA A 139 22.47 -20.69 11.29
CA ALA A 139 21.89 -20.72 9.95
C ALA A 139 20.64 -21.62 9.89
N SER A 140 20.74 -22.85 10.40
CA SER A 140 19.64 -23.82 10.37
C SER A 140 18.41 -23.34 11.16
N ARG A 141 18.61 -22.83 12.38
CA ARG A 141 17.53 -22.35 13.25
C ARG A 141 16.88 -21.08 12.71
N VAL A 142 17.67 -20.15 12.19
CA VAL A 142 17.17 -18.90 11.59
C VAL A 142 16.36 -19.21 10.34
N LEU A 143 16.84 -20.05 9.43
CA LEU A 143 16.07 -20.46 8.25
C LEU A 143 14.73 -21.12 8.63
N GLN A 144 14.73 -21.99 9.64
CA GLN A 144 13.51 -22.60 10.15
C GLN A 144 12.55 -21.56 10.74
N HIS A 145 13.06 -20.62 11.53
CA HIS A 145 12.28 -19.53 12.10
C HIS A 145 11.65 -18.65 11.00
N MET A 146 12.43 -18.24 10.01
CA MET A 146 11.97 -17.43 8.88
C MET A 146 10.94 -18.16 8.04
N LYS A 147 11.07 -19.49 7.87
CA LYS A 147 10.07 -20.30 7.17
C LYS A 147 8.72 -20.30 7.88
N VAL A 148 8.69 -20.42 9.21
CA VAL A 148 7.45 -20.33 9.99
C VAL A 148 6.80 -18.96 9.81
N LEU A 149 7.58 -17.87 9.90
CA LEU A 149 7.08 -16.51 9.68
C LEU A 149 6.53 -16.31 8.27
N GLN A 150 7.17 -16.89 7.25
CA GLN A 150 6.68 -16.86 5.88
C GLN A 150 5.31 -17.54 5.75
N GLU A 151 5.17 -18.77 6.28
CA GLU A 151 3.91 -19.51 6.22
C GLU A 151 2.78 -18.80 6.99
N GLU A 152 3.10 -18.16 8.12
CA GLU A 152 2.14 -17.33 8.88
C GLU A 152 1.71 -16.09 8.10
N ALA A 153 2.67 -15.40 7.47
CA ALA A 153 2.39 -14.23 6.62
C ALA A 153 1.54 -14.60 5.40
N GLU A 154 1.79 -15.75 4.77
CA GLU A 154 1.01 -16.27 3.65
C GLU A 154 -0.42 -16.63 4.09
N LYS A 155 -0.59 -17.37 5.18
CA LYS A 155 -1.92 -17.69 5.75
C LYS A 155 -2.71 -16.43 6.11
N GLU A 156 -2.06 -15.43 6.68
CA GLU A 156 -2.70 -14.16 7.03
C GLU A 156 -3.10 -13.38 5.77
N ARG A 157 -2.27 -13.37 4.72
CA ARG A 157 -2.63 -12.80 3.40
C ARG A 157 -3.84 -13.50 2.81
N GLU A 158 -3.88 -14.83 2.80
CA GLU A 158 -5.04 -15.60 2.32
C GLU A 158 -6.32 -15.29 3.11
N ARG A 159 -6.23 -15.24 4.45
CA ARG A 159 -7.36 -14.85 5.32
C ARG A 159 -7.88 -13.46 5.00
N ARG A 160 -7.00 -12.49 4.72
CA ARG A 160 -7.39 -11.13 4.32
C ARG A 160 -8.11 -11.14 2.98
N LEU A 161 -7.60 -11.88 1.99
CA LEU A 161 -8.24 -12.02 0.68
C LEU A 161 -9.63 -12.68 0.77
N LEU A 162 -9.82 -13.70 1.61
CA LEU A 162 -11.14 -14.31 1.86
C LEU A 162 -12.11 -13.31 2.51
N LYS A 163 -11.65 -12.53 3.48
CA LYS A 163 -12.47 -11.48 4.12
C LYS A 163 -12.89 -10.40 3.11
N GLU A 164 -11.99 -10.00 2.21
CA GLU A 164 -12.30 -9.03 1.15
C GLU A 164 -13.29 -9.59 0.12
N ARG A 165 -13.13 -10.85 -0.30
CA ARG A 165 -14.10 -11.53 -1.18
C ARG A 165 -15.47 -11.65 -0.50
N GLY A 166 -15.50 -11.99 0.78
CA GLY A 166 -16.73 -12.02 1.60
C GLY A 166 -17.41 -10.66 1.72
N LYS A 167 -16.64 -9.57 1.88
CA LYS A 167 -17.21 -8.21 1.85
C LYS A 167 -17.76 -7.85 0.46
N LYS A 168 -17.08 -8.24 -0.63
CA LYS A 168 -17.58 -8.04 -2.00
C LYS A 168 -18.87 -8.82 -2.25
N THR A 169 -18.94 -10.09 -1.86
CA THR A 169 -20.17 -10.88 -2.00
C THR A 169 -21.29 -10.38 -1.10
N VAL A 170 -21.02 -9.84 0.09
CA VAL A 170 -22.04 -9.17 0.92
C VAL A 170 -22.50 -7.85 0.29
N SER A 171 -21.60 -7.11 -0.39
CA SER A 171 -21.99 -5.91 -1.15
C SER A 171 -22.76 -6.20 -2.44
N GLU A 172 -22.52 -7.34 -3.09
CA GLU A 172 -23.28 -7.82 -4.25
C GLU A 172 -24.57 -8.57 -3.87
N SER A 173 -24.64 -9.14 -2.67
CA SER A 173 -25.79 -9.90 -2.15
C SER A 173 -26.71 -9.09 -1.24
N VAL A 174 -26.53 -7.77 -1.13
CA VAL A 174 -27.71 -6.93 -0.86
C VAL A 174 -28.67 -7.24 -2.01
N PRO A 175 -29.81 -7.93 -1.75
CA PRO A 175 -30.82 -8.03 -2.77
C PRO A 175 -31.14 -6.58 -3.10
N LYS A 176 -30.96 -6.15 -4.35
CA LYS A 176 -31.66 -4.96 -4.83
C LYS A 176 -33.08 -5.20 -4.39
N ALA A 177 -33.51 -4.51 -3.33
CA ALA A 177 -34.85 -4.63 -2.80
C ALA A 177 -35.72 -4.56 -4.05
N LYS A 178 -36.48 -5.64 -4.33
CA LYS A 178 -37.37 -5.67 -5.48
C LYS A 178 -38.15 -4.38 -5.35
N ARG A 179 -37.78 -3.37 -6.15
CA ARG A 179 -38.39 -2.04 -6.09
C ARG A 179 -39.82 -2.37 -6.40
N SER A 180 -40.67 -2.31 -5.37
CA SER A 180 -42.08 -2.62 -5.50
C SER A 180 -42.53 -1.86 -6.73
N ILE A 181 -43.23 -2.54 -7.64
CA ILE A 181 -43.74 -1.91 -8.86
C ILE A 181 -44.50 -0.62 -8.48
N CYS A 182 -45.11 -0.61 -7.30
CA CYS A 182 -45.69 0.56 -6.64
C CYS A 182 -44.72 1.75 -6.42
N SER A 183 -43.45 1.49 -6.05
CA SER A 183 -42.40 2.52 -5.89
C SER A 183 -41.88 3.10 -7.22
N LEU A 184 -41.90 2.31 -8.30
CA LEU A 184 -41.58 2.80 -9.64
C LEU A 184 -42.71 3.66 -10.21
N PHE A 185 -43.96 3.24 -10.01
CA PHE A 185 -45.14 4.05 -10.36
C PHE A 185 -45.19 5.34 -9.53
N PHE A 186 -44.94 5.27 -8.22
CA PHE A 186 -44.90 6.46 -7.37
C PHE A 186 -43.74 7.40 -7.76
N SER A 187 -42.56 6.85 -8.09
CA SER A 187 -41.43 7.66 -8.56
C SER A 187 -41.69 8.30 -9.92
N LEU A 188 -42.36 7.60 -10.85
CA LEU A 188 -42.69 8.14 -12.17
C LEU A 188 -43.78 9.21 -12.07
N LEU A 189 -44.81 8.96 -11.27
CA LEU A 189 -45.88 9.91 -10.98
C LEU A 189 -45.33 11.16 -10.29
N LEU A 190 -44.42 11.00 -9.32
CA LEU A 190 -43.77 12.13 -8.65
C LEU A 190 -42.89 12.94 -9.61
N LYS A 191 -42.15 12.28 -10.52
CA LYS A 191 -41.35 12.97 -11.54
C LYS A 191 -42.22 13.70 -12.58
N LEU A 192 -43.32 13.09 -13.02
CA LEU A 192 -44.31 13.72 -13.89
C LEU A 192 -44.97 14.91 -13.21
N LEU A 193 -45.34 14.78 -11.93
CA LEU A 193 -45.91 15.86 -11.13
C LEU A 193 -44.90 17.01 -10.98
N LEU A 194 -43.64 16.72 -10.68
CA LEU A 194 -42.59 17.75 -10.58
C LEU A 194 -42.32 18.44 -11.93
N LEU A 195 -42.29 17.70 -13.04
CA LEU A 195 -42.16 18.27 -14.39
C LEU A 195 -43.35 19.18 -14.75
N LEU A 196 -44.57 18.77 -14.38
CA LEU A 196 -45.77 19.58 -14.56
C LEU A 196 -45.73 20.85 -13.69
N ILE A 197 -45.33 20.74 -12.42
CA ILE A 197 -45.19 21.88 -11.50
C ILE A 197 -44.13 22.85 -12.03
N VAL A 198 -42.97 22.37 -12.47
CA VAL A 198 -41.91 23.20 -13.05
C VAL A 198 -42.40 23.87 -14.34
N GLY A 199 -43.09 23.13 -15.21
CA GLY A 199 -43.67 23.68 -16.44
C GLY A 199 -44.68 24.79 -16.17
N VAL A 200 -45.64 24.56 -15.27
CA VAL A 200 -46.65 25.55 -14.87
C VAL A 200 -46.02 26.75 -14.19
N SER A 201 -45.05 26.55 -13.30
CA SER A 201 -44.35 27.66 -12.63
C SER A 201 -43.53 28.51 -13.61
N SER A 202 -42.93 27.88 -14.63
CA SER A 202 -42.16 28.56 -15.67
C SER A 202 -43.07 29.36 -16.60
N THR A 203 -44.21 28.79 -17.02
CA THR A 203 -45.19 29.52 -17.84
C THR A 203 -45.84 30.67 -17.07
N LEU A 204 -46.13 30.48 -15.77
CA LEU A 204 -46.58 31.56 -14.89
C LEU A 204 -45.53 32.66 -14.77
N ALA A 205 -44.28 32.30 -14.52
CA ALA A 205 -43.18 33.25 -14.36
C ALA A 205 -42.98 34.07 -15.64
N VAL A 206 -43.05 33.44 -16.81
CA VAL A 206 -43.01 34.14 -18.10
C VAL A 206 -44.22 35.07 -18.26
N CYS A 207 -45.44 34.61 -17.97
CA CYS A 207 -46.64 35.44 -18.06
C CYS A 207 -46.69 36.61 -17.05
N GLN A 208 -45.94 36.55 -15.93
CA GLN A 208 -45.94 37.58 -14.87
C GLN A 208 -44.72 38.51 -14.92
N LEU A 209 -43.54 38.01 -15.33
CA LEU A 209 -42.28 38.76 -15.32
C LEU A 209 -41.92 39.40 -16.66
N THR A 210 -42.65 39.10 -17.74
CA THR A 210 -42.46 39.71 -19.06
C THR A 210 -43.67 40.53 -19.49
N GLU A 211 -43.55 41.38 -20.51
CA GLU A 211 -44.65 42.21 -21.02
C GLU A 211 -45.78 41.41 -21.73
N LEU A 212 -45.67 40.08 -21.79
CA LEU A 212 -46.67 39.16 -22.39
C LEU A 212 -47.98 39.04 -21.57
N ARG A 213 -48.13 39.79 -20.48
CA ARG A 213 -49.26 39.72 -19.53
C ARG A 213 -50.65 39.92 -20.17
N LYS A 214 -50.72 40.56 -21.35
CA LYS A 214 -51.97 40.89 -22.07
C LYS A 214 -52.25 39.99 -23.28
N GLU A 215 -51.36 39.05 -23.60
CA GLU A 215 -51.58 38.07 -24.67
C GLU A 215 -52.75 37.14 -24.33
N ALA A 216 -53.55 36.77 -25.33
CA ALA A 216 -54.78 35.99 -25.15
C ALA A 216 -54.57 34.66 -24.39
N PHE A 217 -53.36 34.12 -24.44
CA PHE A 217 -52.96 32.90 -23.74
C PHE A 217 -52.72 33.08 -22.23
N CYS A 218 -52.18 34.22 -21.78
CA CYS A 218 -51.82 34.45 -20.38
C CYS A 218 -53.00 34.96 -19.53
N VAL A 219 -54.06 35.50 -20.14
CA VAL A 219 -55.21 36.07 -19.43
C VAL A 219 -55.99 35.02 -18.60
N PRO A 220 -56.37 33.84 -19.13
CA PRO A 220 -57.06 32.83 -18.33
C PRO A 220 -56.15 32.24 -17.23
N LEU A 221 -54.87 32.07 -17.54
CA LEU A 221 -53.86 31.49 -16.63
C LEU A 221 -53.64 32.39 -15.40
N ASN A 222 -53.57 33.70 -15.60
CA ASN A 222 -53.42 34.68 -14.53
C ASN A 222 -54.68 34.79 -13.65
N ALA A 223 -55.88 34.72 -14.25
CA ALA A 223 -57.13 34.74 -13.50
C ALA A 223 -57.25 33.52 -12.56
N GLN A 224 -56.91 32.33 -13.07
CA GLN A 224 -56.97 31.09 -12.31
C GLN A 224 -55.90 31.00 -11.22
N PHE A 225 -54.73 31.60 -11.46
CA PHE A 225 -53.71 31.76 -10.42
C PHE A 225 -54.19 32.66 -9.28
N GLU A 226 -54.77 33.83 -9.57
CA GLU A 226 -55.30 34.74 -8.55
C GLU A 226 -56.39 34.08 -7.69
N GLU A 227 -57.27 33.30 -8.31
CA GLU A 227 -58.29 32.51 -7.59
C GLU A 227 -57.66 31.43 -6.71
N THR A 228 -56.63 30.75 -7.21
CA THR A 228 -55.87 29.74 -6.44
C THR A 228 -55.11 30.37 -5.26
N VAL A 229 -54.52 31.56 -5.43
CA VAL A 229 -53.84 32.30 -4.37
C VAL A 229 -54.82 32.76 -3.31
N ARG A 230 -55.99 33.31 -3.71
CA ARG A 230 -57.04 33.71 -2.76
C ARG A 230 -57.58 32.52 -1.97
N TRP A 231 -57.78 31.38 -2.63
CA TRP A 231 -58.15 30.13 -1.95
C TRP A 231 -57.05 29.64 -1.01
N ALA A 232 -55.78 29.71 -1.41
CA ALA A 232 -54.67 29.30 -0.55
C ALA A 232 -54.56 30.20 0.70
N GLN A 233 -54.83 31.50 0.57
CA GLN A 233 -54.81 32.46 1.67
C GLN A 233 -55.98 32.31 2.66
N SER A 234 -57.07 31.65 2.26
CA SER A 234 -58.20 31.37 3.17
C SER A 234 -57.96 30.15 4.07
N LEU A 235 -56.91 29.36 3.81
CA LEU A 235 -56.51 28.24 4.66
C LEU A 235 -55.71 28.75 5.87
N GLU A 236 -56.19 28.44 7.08
CA GLU A 236 -55.55 28.84 8.34
C GLU A 236 -54.08 28.43 8.44
N VAL A 237 -53.73 27.24 7.92
CA VAL A 237 -52.36 26.70 7.93
C VAL A 237 -51.41 27.61 7.14
N VAL A 238 -51.86 28.16 6.02
CA VAL A 238 -51.05 29.05 5.18
C VAL A 238 -50.82 30.38 5.89
N GLN A 239 -51.83 30.92 6.57
CA GLN A 239 -51.69 32.14 7.36
C GLN A 239 -50.69 31.99 8.52
N GLN A 240 -50.73 30.86 9.23
CA GLN A 240 -49.76 30.56 10.29
C GLN A 240 -48.31 30.53 9.77
N VAL A 241 -48.08 29.94 8.59
CA VAL A 241 -46.75 29.87 7.97
C VAL A 241 -46.27 31.25 7.51
N ILE A 242 -47.15 32.06 6.92
CA ILE A 242 -46.82 33.43 6.49
C ILE A 242 -46.43 34.29 7.69
N GLN A 243 -47.20 34.24 8.78
CA GLN A 243 -46.90 35.00 10.00
C GLN A 243 -45.53 34.61 10.58
N LYS A 244 -45.25 33.30 10.64
CA LYS A 244 -43.98 32.78 11.15
C LYS A 244 -42.78 33.20 10.30
N MET A 245 -42.98 33.37 8.99
CA MET A 245 -41.95 33.89 8.08
C MET A 245 -41.78 35.41 8.16
N SER A 246 -42.81 36.19 8.50
CA SER A 246 -42.65 37.63 8.75
C SER A 246 -41.88 37.89 10.04
N ASP A 247 -42.14 37.11 11.07
CA ASP A 247 -41.47 37.22 12.37
C ASP A 247 -39.97 36.86 12.30
N LEU A 248 -39.57 36.06 11.30
CA LEU A 248 -38.16 35.73 11.00
C LEU A 248 -37.42 36.82 10.23
N ARG A 249 -38.13 37.81 9.68
CA ARG A 249 -37.56 38.89 8.85
C ARG A 249 -37.35 40.21 9.63
N THR A 250 -37.95 40.33 10.82
CA THR A 250 -37.70 41.40 11.81
C THR A 250 -36.63 41.00 12.81
#